data_AF-A0A2E4JRS2-F1
#
_entry.id   AF-A0A2E4JRS2-F1
#
_cell.length_a   1.000
_cell.length_b   1.000
_cell.length_c   1.000
_cell.angle_alpha   90.00
_cell.angle_beta   90.00
_cell.angle_gamma   90.00
#
_symmetry.space_group_name_H-M   'P 1'
#
loop_
_entity.id
_entity.type
_entity.pdbx_description
1 polymer ?
#
loop_
_entity_poly.entity_id
_entity_poly.type
_entity_poly.pdbx_seq_one_letter_code
_entity_poly.pdbx_strand_id
1 'polypeptide(L)' 'KKFAYNVGLDIDVFDKCVQNEKHKQKVLNNYRYGQSIGINATPTFLIIDKEGNVQAIRGAQPYSVFDQVLNENLITNNT' A
#
# COMPACT_ATOMS: atom_id res chain seq x y z
N LYS A 1 19.34 8.52 -5.65
CA LYS A 1 19.33 9.72 -4.78
C LYS A 1 18.70 10.96 -5.41
N LYS A 2 18.64 11.07 -6.76
CA LYS A 2 17.99 12.19 -7.47
C LYS A 2 16.57 12.53 -6.97
N PHE A 3 15.75 11.51 -6.69
CA PHE A 3 14.42 11.75 -6.10
C PHE A 3 14.49 12.43 -4.73
N ALA A 4 15.31 11.91 -3.80
CA ALA A 4 15.52 12.48 -2.47
C ALA A 4 15.99 13.95 -2.54
N TYR A 5 16.91 14.27 -3.46
CA TYR A 5 17.34 15.64 -3.73
C TYR A 5 16.18 16.51 -4.24
N ASN A 6 15.44 16.04 -5.23
CA ASN A 6 14.34 16.78 -5.84
C ASN A 6 13.21 17.08 -4.85
N VAL A 7 13.00 16.23 -3.85
CA VAL A 7 12.00 16.45 -2.78
C VAL A 7 12.58 17.18 -1.56
N GLY A 8 13.83 17.68 -1.64
CA GLY A 8 14.45 18.52 -0.61
C GLY A 8 14.96 17.79 0.63
N LEU A 9 15.21 16.48 0.55
CA LEU A 9 15.81 15.73 1.66
C LEU A 9 17.30 16.04 1.80
N ASP A 10 17.77 16.04 3.05
CA ASP A 10 19.20 15.98 3.35
C ASP A 10 19.78 14.66 2.83
N ILE A 11 20.77 14.78 1.93
CA ILE A 11 21.33 13.64 1.21
C ILE A 11 22.23 12.80 2.11
N ASP A 12 22.96 13.41 3.04
CA ASP A 12 23.84 12.68 3.96
C ASP A 12 23.02 11.86 4.95
N VAL A 13 21.91 12.42 5.44
CA VAL A 13 20.95 11.70 6.28
C VAL A 13 20.27 10.58 5.49
N PHE A 14 19.77 10.87 4.28
CA PHE A 14 19.14 9.87 3.43
C PHE A 14 20.08 8.69 3.14
N ASP A 15 21.35 8.98 2.85
CA ASP A 15 22.37 7.99 2.55
C ASP A 15 22.63 7.08 3.74
N LYS A 16 22.84 7.66 4.91
CA LYS A 16 22.98 6.89 6.16
C LYS A 16 21.76 6.03 6.42
N CYS A 17 20.55 6.57 6.20
CA CYS A 17 19.29 5.85 6.36
C CYS A 17 19.13 4.64 5.41
N VAL A 18 19.58 4.75 4.16
CA VAL A 18 19.52 3.64 3.21
C VAL A 18 20.61 2.61 3.51
N GLN A 19 21.84 3.07 3.81
CA GLN A 19 23.00 2.21 4.03
C GLN A 19 22.94 1.42 5.35
N ASN A 20 22.40 2.00 6.41
CA ASN A 20 22.32 1.34 7.71
C ASN A 20 21.27 0.20 7.74
N GLU A 21 20.49 0.03 6.67
CA GLU A 21 19.46 -0.99 6.52
C GLU A 21 18.47 -1.08 7.71
N LYS A 22 18.31 -0.02 8.51
CA LYS A 22 17.53 -0.01 9.75
C LYS A 22 16.12 -0.57 9.59
N HIS A 23 15.51 -0.37 8.41
CA HIS A 23 14.15 -0.80 8.11
C HIS A 23 14.04 -2.05 7.22
N LYS A 24 15.17 -2.64 6.80
CA LYS A 24 15.19 -3.78 5.88
C LYS A 24 14.38 -4.97 6.40
N GLN A 25 14.57 -5.35 7.66
CA GLN A 25 13.82 -6.47 8.23
C GLN A 25 12.32 -6.18 8.31
N LYS A 26 11.93 -4.93 8.61
CA LYS A 26 10.52 -4.52 8.61
C LYS A 26 9.90 -4.63 7.21
N VAL A 27 10.62 -4.19 6.16
CA VAL A 27 10.17 -4.33 4.76
C VAL A 27 10.02 -5.80 4.38
N LEU A 28 11.00 -6.65 4.72
CA LEU A 28 10.93 -8.09 4.45
C LEU A 28 9.80 -8.79 5.20
N ASN A 29 9.55 -8.42 6.47
CA ASN A 29 8.44 -8.95 7.24
C ASN A 29 7.10 -8.56 6.63
N ASN A 30 6.93 -7.30 6.21
CA ASN A 30 5.70 -6.84 5.56
C ASN A 30 5.48 -7.53 4.20
N TYR A 31 6.54 -7.73 3.42
CA TYR A 31 6.48 -8.48 2.17
C TYR A 31 5.99 -9.92 2.40
N ARG A 32 6.60 -10.64 3.36
CA ARG A 32 6.20 -12.00 3.74
C ARG A 32 4.78 -12.05 4.28
N TYR A 33 4.38 -11.05 5.07
CA TYR A 33 3.02 -10.94 5.56
C TYR A 33 2.02 -10.81 4.42
N GLY A 34 2.27 -9.91 3.45
CA GLY A 34 1.46 -9.80 2.24
C GLY A 34 1.29 -11.13 1.51
N GLN A 35 2.38 -11.87 1.33
CA GLN A 35 2.33 -13.22 0.74
C GLN A 35 1.47 -14.19 1.58
N SER A 36 1.64 -14.18 2.91
CA SER A 36 0.90 -15.08 3.81
C SER A 36 -0.61 -14.86 3.81
N ILE A 37 -1.07 -13.65 3.49
CA ILE A 37 -2.49 -13.32 3.35
C ILE A 37 -2.98 -13.41 1.89
N GLY A 38 -2.18 -13.97 0.98
CA GLY A 38 -2.56 -14.24 -0.41
C GLY A 38 -2.39 -13.06 -1.38
N ILE A 39 -1.59 -12.04 -1.03
CA ILE A 39 -1.15 -11.00 -1.98
C ILE A 39 0.00 -11.54 -2.82
N ASN A 40 -0.27 -11.82 -4.09
CA ASN A 40 0.67 -12.44 -5.03
C ASN A 40 0.94 -11.60 -6.29
N ALA A 41 0.30 -10.44 -6.45
CA ALA A 41 0.46 -9.54 -7.57
C ALA A 41 0.42 -8.08 -7.12
N THR A 42 1.04 -7.20 -7.89
CA THR A 42 1.04 -5.75 -7.65
C THR A 42 0.52 -4.99 -8.88
N PRO A 43 -0.19 -3.85 -8.69
CA PRO A 43 -0.71 -3.38 -7.40
C PRO A 43 -1.88 -4.27 -6.92
N THR A 44 -2.01 -4.41 -5.61
CA THR A 44 -3.23 -4.95 -4.96
C THR A 44 -3.63 -3.97 -3.87
N PHE A 45 -4.90 -3.58 -3.86
CA PHE A 45 -5.49 -2.70 -2.86
C PHE A 45 -6.45 -3.52 -2.00
N LEU A 46 -6.40 -3.35 -0.69
CA LEU A 46 -7.36 -3.89 0.26
C LEU A 46 -8.21 -2.73 0.76
N ILE A 47 -9.49 -2.73 0.41
CA ILE A 47 -10.49 -1.77 0.89
C ILE A 47 -11.14 -2.39 2.10
N ILE A 48 -11.02 -1.72 3.25
CA ILE A 48 -11.57 -2.16 4.53
C ILE A 48 -12.67 -1.17 4.90
N ASP A 49 -13.91 -1.65 5.05
CA ASP A 49 -15.04 -0.82 5.45
C ASP A 49 -15.07 -0.57 6.98
N LYS A 50 -16.10 0.11 7.47
CA LYS A 50 -16.21 0.48 8.90
C LYS A 50 -16.49 -0.73 9.79
N GLU A 51 -17.10 -1.76 9.21
CA GLU A 51 -17.48 -3.01 9.84
C GLU A 51 -16.31 -4.03 9.83
N GLY A 52 -15.25 -3.73 9.08
CA GLY A 52 -14.05 -4.54 8.96
C GLY A 52 -14.10 -5.58 7.84
N ASN A 53 -15.10 -5.51 6.94
CA ASN A 53 -15.13 -6.33 5.74
C ASN A 53 -14.02 -5.89 4.78
N VAL A 54 -13.44 -6.86 4.06
CA VAL A 54 -12.29 -6.62 3.17
C VAL A 54 -12.65 -6.96 1.74
N GLN A 55 -12.53 -5.98 0.85
CA GLN A 55 -12.65 -6.15 -0.60
C GLN A 55 -11.32 -5.85 -1.28
N ALA A 56 -10.85 -6.76 -2.14
CA ALA A 56 -9.57 -6.60 -2.82
C ALA A 56 -9.75 -6.11 -4.27
N ILE A 57 -9.00 -5.08 -4.67
CA ILE A 57 -8.84 -4.66 -6.07
C ILE A 57 -7.46 -5.13 -6.53
N ARG A 58 -7.42 -6.06 -7.48
CA ARG A 58 -6.18 -6.69 -7.97
C ARG A 58 -5.80 -6.20 -9.36
N GLY A 59 -4.51 -5.89 -9.52
CA GLY A 59 -3.94 -5.40 -10.78
C GLY A 59 -4.18 -3.91 -10.99
N ALA A 60 -3.63 -3.40 -12.10
CA ALA A 60 -3.86 -2.02 -12.53
C ALA A 60 -5.29 -1.89 -13.07
N GLN A 61 -6.21 -1.49 -12.19
CA GLN A 61 -7.62 -1.27 -12.53
C GLN A 61 -7.88 0.22 -12.85
N PRO A 62 -8.88 0.53 -13.69
CA PRO A 62 -9.27 1.91 -13.98
C PRO A 62 -10.01 2.54 -12.79
N TYR A 63 -10.06 3.88 -12.77
CA TYR A 63 -10.76 4.67 -11.74
C TYR A 63 -12.19 4.17 -11.47
N SER A 64 -12.94 3.78 -12.50
CA SER A 64 -14.33 3.32 -12.36
C SER A 64 -14.47 2.09 -11.46
N VAL A 65 -13.48 1.19 -11.41
CA VAL A 65 -13.49 0.04 -10.49
C VAL A 65 -13.34 0.51 -9.04
N PHE A 66 -12.46 1.48 -8.79
CA PHE A 66 -12.31 2.06 -7.46
C PHE A 66 -13.56 2.80 -7.03
N ASP A 67 -14.15 3.61 -7.92
CA ASP A 67 -15.38 4.35 -7.63
C ASP A 67 -16.54 3.41 -7.27
N GLN A 68 -16.73 2.34 -8.05
CA GLN A 68 -17.74 1.33 -7.75
C GLN A 68 -17.52 0.69 -6.37
N VAL A 69 -16.32 0.17 -6.11
CA VAL A 69 -16.00 -0.50 -4.83
C VAL A 69 -16.17 0.44 -3.65
N LEU A 70 -15.69 1.67 -3.75
CA LEU A 70 -15.82 2.64 -2.66
C LEU A 70 -17.28 3.02 -2.43
N ASN A 71 -18.07 3.25 -3.49
CA ASN A 71 -19.48 3.60 -3.35
C ASN A 71 -20.31 2.42 -2.81
N GLU A 72 -20.04 1.17 -3.22
CA GLU A 72 -20.68 -0.02 -2.64
C GLU A 72 -20.46 -0.10 -1.11
N ASN A 73 -19.21 0.07 -0.65
CA ASN A 73 -18.85 0.05 0.78
C ASN A 73 -19.37 1.27 1.57
N LEU A 74 -19.74 2.36 0.88
CA LEU A 74 -20.41 3.51 1.51
C LEU A 74 -21.93 3.33 1.59
N ILE A 75 -22.54 2.60 0.66
CA ILE A 75 -24.00 2.46 0.50
C ILE A 75 -24.56 1.29 1.32
N THR A 76 -23.79 0.22 1.59
CA THR A 76 -24.21 -0.93 2.42
C THR A 76 -24.52 -0.56 3.88
N ASN A 77 -24.32 0.69 4.29
CA ASN A 77 -24.52 1.21 5.64
C ASN A 77 -25.82 2.04 5.83
N ASN A 78 -26.78 1.97 4.91
CA ASN A 78 -28.07 2.70 4.98
C ASN A 78 -29.32 1.80 4.95
N THR A 79 -29.23 0.54 5.40
CA THR A 79 -30.40 -0.34 5.61
C THR A 79 -30.36 -0.96 7.00
#